data_AF-A0A0F9QGB3-F1
#
_entry.id   AF-A0A0F9QGB3-F1
#
_cell.length_a   1.000
_cell.length_b   1.000
_cell.length_c   1.000
_cell.angle_alpha   90.00
_cell.angle_beta   90.00
_cell.angle_gamma   90.00
#
_symmetry.space_group_name_H-M   'P 1'
#
loop_
_entity.id
_entity.type
_entity.pdbx_description
1 polymer ?
#
loop_
_entity_poly.entity_id
_entity_poly.type
_entity_poly.pdbx_seq_one_letter_code
_entity_poly.pdbx_strand_id
1 'polypeptide(L)'
;MMLDYFLTSDLSQILEPLNQFFNGFNYFFYVLFKNGNFLFFFLFLLMGIVLLINAREIEYDERIHGKEELIKRRGRIGTILLILLAFGFLSKDLFAFIFSIFNLLPEPKFLVKFMNEIDLYSLENINTLDLGHRTLFFFVGSFSLISLLLIIIGIYLLLFNKFILRSKLKTFAFIGVGFFFWLLVGFNMALRLII
;
A
#
# COMPACT_ATOMS: atom_id res chain seq x y z
N MET A 1 3.23 26.37 43.23
CA MET A 1 3.18 25.11 44.02
C MET A 1 1.85 24.38 43.93
N MET A 2 0.70 24.93 44.33
CA MET A 2 -0.58 24.21 44.18
C MET A 2 -1.15 24.25 42.74
N LEU A 3 -0.81 25.28 41.95
CA LEU A 3 -1.20 25.39 40.53
C LEU A 3 -0.40 24.42 39.63
N ASP A 4 0.87 24.18 39.97
CA ASP A 4 1.74 23.27 39.21
C ASP A 4 1.32 21.81 39.35
N TYR A 5 0.81 21.42 40.53
CA TYR A 5 0.35 20.06 40.80
C TYR A 5 -0.93 19.71 40.00
N PHE A 6 -1.87 20.67 39.88
CA PHE A 6 -3.08 20.52 39.08
C PHE A 6 -2.81 20.50 37.57
N LEU A 7 -1.92 21.38 37.09
CA LEU A 7 -1.50 21.38 35.68
C LEU A 7 -0.78 20.08 35.28
N THR A 8 0.06 19.52 36.16
CA THR A 8 0.70 18.23 35.89
C THR A 8 -0.26 17.05 35.95
N SER A 9 -1.26 17.04 36.84
CA SER A 9 -2.21 15.94 36.93
C SER A 9 -3.15 15.88 35.73
N ASP A 10 -3.67 17.02 35.27
CA ASP A 10 -4.60 17.08 34.14
C ASP A 10 -3.91 16.77 32.81
N LEU A 11 -2.68 17.25 32.62
CA LEU A 11 -1.88 16.88 31.45
C LEU A 11 -1.49 15.41 31.46
N SER A 12 -1.12 14.84 32.62
CA SER A 12 -0.76 13.42 32.71
C SER A 12 -1.94 12.50 32.34
N GLN A 13 -3.16 12.85 32.74
CA GLN A 13 -4.38 12.09 32.42
C GLN A 13 -4.73 12.11 30.93
N ILE A 14 -4.33 13.15 30.18
CA ILE A 14 -4.54 13.25 28.73
C ILE A 14 -3.35 12.65 27.96
N LEU A 15 -2.12 12.87 28.44
CA LEU A 15 -0.89 12.39 27.81
C LEU A 15 -0.73 10.87 27.90
N GLU A 16 -1.18 10.25 28.99
CA GLU A 16 -1.01 8.81 29.19
C GLU A 16 -1.84 7.96 28.20
N PRO A 17 -3.14 8.21 27.98
CA PRO A 17 -3.90 7.56 26.91
C PRO A 17 -3.38 7.89 25.52
N LEU A 18 -2.91 9.13 25.29
CA LEU A 18 -2.36 9.56 24.01
C LEU A 18 -1.06 8.81 23.68
N ASN A 19 -0.18 8.64 24.67
CA ASN A 19 1.05 7.87 24.55
C ASN A 19 0.75 6.39 24.29
N GLN A 20 -0.24 5.81 24.98
CA GLN A 20 -0.69 4.45 24.71
C GLN A 20 -1.25 4.30 23.29
N PHE A 21 -2.04 5.27 22.81
CA PHE A 21 -2.53 5.30 21.45
C PHE A 21 -1.39 5.37 20.43
N PHE A 22 -0.41 6.26 20.61
CA PHE A 22 0.73 6.36 19.71
C PHE A 22 1.62 5.11 19.74
N ASN A 23 1.77 4.46 20.90
CA ASN A 23 2.46 3.18 20.98
C ASN A 23 1.71 2.09 20.19
N GLY A 24 0.39 2.00 20.34
CA GLY A 24 -0.45 1.08 19.57
C GLY A 24 -0.40 1.35 18.07
N PHE A 25 -0.50 2.62 17.67
CA PHE A 25 -0.37 3.07 16.28
C PHE A 25 0.97 2.64 15.68
N ASN A 26 2.08 2.96 16.35
CA ASN A 26 3.42 2.61 15.89
C ASN A 26 3.61 1.10 15.78
N TYR A 27 3.14 0.34 16.76
CA TYR A 27 3.23 -1.12 16.73
C TYR A 27 2.42 -1.72 15.57
N PHE A 28 1.19 -1.23 15.34
CA PHE A 28 0.37 -1.65 14.22
C PHE A 28 1.06 -1.40 12.88
N PHE A 29 1.56 -0.18 12.64
CA PHE A 29 2.23 0.15 11.39
C PHE A 29 3.57 -0.57 11.23
N TYR A 30 4.33 -0.77 12.31
CA TYR A 30 5.53 -1.60 12.29
C TYR A 30 5.22 -3.03 11.82
N VAL A 31 4.21 -3.68 12.40
CA VAL A 31 3.78 -5.03 11.98
C VAL A 31 3.28 -5.04 10.54
N LEU A 32 2.53 -4.01 10.14
CA LEU A 32 2.00 -3.87 8.79
C LEU A 32 3.12 -3.75 7.75
N PHE A 33 4.11 -2.88 7.97
CA PHE A 33 5.24 -2.69 7.06
C PHE A 33 6.20 -3.89 7.05
N LYS A 34 6.49 -4.47 8.23
CA LYS A 34 7.27 -5.71 8.35
C LYS A 34 6.68 -6.86 7.54
N ASN A 35 5.34 -6.92 7.45
CA ASN A 35 4.62 -7.93 6.68
C ASN A 35 4.06 -7.39 5.35
N GLY A 36 4.51 -6.22 4.89
CA GLY A 36 3.93 -5.52 3.74
C GLY A 36 3.95 -6.40 2.49
N ASN A 37 5.06 -7.11 2.25
CA ASN A 37 5.19 -8.05 1.14
C ASN A 37 4.08 -9.13 1.13
N PHE A 38 3.73 -9.68 2.30
CA PHE A 38 2.65 -10.68 2.42
C PHE A 38 1.28 -10.06 2.18
N LEU A 39 1.05 -8.82 2.64
CA LEU A 39 -0.20 -8.10 2.42
C LEU A 39 -0.40 -7.84 0.92
N PHE A 40 0.63 -7.39 0.22
CA PHE A 40 0.57 -7.19 -1.23
C PHE A 40 0.43 -8.51 -1.99
N PHE A 41 1.12 -9.57 -1.57
CA PHE A 41 0.90 -10.90 -2.11
C PHE A 41 -0.57 -11.32 -2.00
N PHE A 42 -1.18 -11.13 -0.82
CA PHE A 42 -2.59 -11.46 -0.60
C PHE A 42 -3.53 -10.61 -1.47
N LEU A 43 -3.25 -9.31 -1.65
CA LEU A 43 -4.03 -8.44 -2.53
C LEU A 43 -3.93 -8.87 -4.00
N PHE A 44 -2.73 -9.16 -4.51
CA PHE A 44 -2.54 -9.70 -5.86
C PHE A 44 -3.21 -11.06 -6.02
N LEU A 45 -3.20 -11.88 -4.97
CA LEU A 45 -3.86 -13.18 -4.96
C LEU A 45 -5.38 -13.03 -5.08
N LEU A 46 -5.99 -12.16 -4.26
CA LEU A 46 -7.42 -11.86 -4.36
C LEU A 46 -7.77 -11.30 -5.75
N MET A 47 -6.96 -10.38 -6.26
CA MET A 47 -7.17 -9.81 -7.59
C MET A 47 -7.10 -10.88 -8.69
N GLY A 48 -6.14 -11.80 -8.63
CA GLY A 48 -6.08 -12.91 -9.58
C GLY A 48 -7.23 -13.91 -9.42
N ILE A 49 -7.74 -14.15 -8.21
CA ILE A 49 -8.98 -14.94 -8.01
C ILE A 49 -10.15 -14.26 -8.71
N VAL A 50 -10.33 -12.94 -8.55
CA VAL A 50 -11.40 -12.19 -9.23
C VAL A 50 -11.27 -12.30 -10.74
N LEU A 51 -10.04 -12.19 -11.28
CA LEU A 51 -9.78 -12.39 -12.71
C LEU A 51 -10.09 -13.82 -13.17
N LEU A 52 -9.82 -14.82 -12.34
CA LEU A 52 -10.14 -16.21 -12.62
C LEU A 52 -11.65 -16.48 -12.66
N ILE A 53 -12.40 -15.94 -11.70
CA ILE A 53 -13.86 -16.03 -11.67
C ILE A 53 -14.43 -15.38 -12.94
N ASN A 54 -13.98 -14.18 -13.29
CA ASN A 54 -14.43 -13.47 -14.49
C ASN A 54 -14.10 -14.24 -15.77
N ALA A 55 -12.89 -14.79 -15.89
CA ALA A 55 -12.52 -15.61 -17.03
C ALA A 55 -13.44 -16.84 -17.17
N ARG A 56 -13.86 -17.44 -16.05
CA ARG A 56 -14.82 -18.55 -16.05
C ARG A 56 -16.24 -18.13 -16.42
N GLU A 57 -16.71 -16.96 -15.98
CA GLU A 57 -18.03 -16.44 -16.37
C GLU A 57 -18.10 -16.19 -17.89
N ILE A 58 -17.08 -15.53 -18.45
CA ILE A 58 -16.98 -15.32 -19.91
C ILE A 58 -16.94 -16.67 -20.64
N GLU A 59 -16.19 -17.65 -20.12
CA GLU A 59 -16.10 -18.98 -20.70
C GLU A 59 -17.44 -19.75 -20.64
N TYR A 60 -18.25 -19.50 -19.60
CA TYR A 60 -19.59 -20.08 -19.45
C TYR A 60 -20.56 -19.45 -20.46
N ASP A 61 -20.54 -18.13 -20.61
CA ASP A 61 -21.32 -17.42 -21.63
C ASP A 61 -20.95 -17.85 -23.05
N GLU A 62 -19.65 -17.96 -23.37
CA GLU A 62 -19.17 -18.47 -24.68
C GLU A 62 -19.66 -19.90 -24.95
N ARG A 63 -19.80 -20.74 -23.90
CA ARG A 63 -20.33 -22.10 -24.00
C ARG A 63 -21.81 -22.12 -24.36
N ILE A 64 -22.61 -21.25 -23.74
CA ILE A 64 -24.05 -21.13 -24.01
C ILE A 64 -24.28 -20.64 -25.44
N HIS A 65 -23.41 -19.76 -25.94
CA HIS A 65 -23.52 -19.16 -27.28
C HIS A 65 -22.87 -20.01 -28.39
N GLY A 66 -22.45 -21.25 -28.11
CA GLY A 66 -21.98 -22.21 -29.12
C GLY A 66 -20.66 -21.87 -29.81
N LYS A 67 -19.82 -20.99 -29.23
CA LYS A 67 -18.48 -20.68 -29.77
C LYS A 67 -17.47 -21.67 -29.19
N GLU A 68 -17.29 -22.82 -29.83
CA GLU A 68 -16.32 -23.83 -29.40
C GLU A 68 -14.88 -23.43 -29.75
N GLU A 69 -14.18 -22.81 -28.81
CA GLU A 69 -12.71 -22.80 -28.76
C GLU A 69 -12.20 -23.52 -27.50
N LEU A 70 -12.44 -24.84 -27.45
CA LEU A 70 -12.06 -25.72 -26.32
C LEU A 70 -10.55 -25.71 -26.01
N ILE A 71 -9.69 -25.37 -26.97
CA ILE A 71 -8.22 -25.29 -26.78
C ILE A 71 -7.81 -24.02 -26.00
N LYS A 72 -8.58 -22.93 -26.06
CA LYS A 72 -8.30 -21.70 -25.28
C LYS A 72 -8.64 -21.84 -23.78
N ARG A 73 -9.45 -22.83 -23.39
CA ARG A 73 -9.98 -23.03 -22.04
C ARG A 73 -8.95 -23.43 -20.98
N ARG A 74 -8.12 -24.45 -21.26
CA ARG A 74 -7.08 -24.90 -20.33
C ARG A 74 -5.92 -23.91 -20.22
N GLY A 75 -5.64 -23.19 -21.32
CA GLY A 75 -4.65 -22.12 -21.34
C GLY A 75 -4.99 -20.98 -20.38
N ARG A 76 -6.21 -20.44 -20.43
CA ARG A 76 -6.61 -19.28 -19.60
C ARG A 76 -6.47 -19.53 -18.09
N ILE A 77 -7.01 -20.65 -17.59
CA ILE A 77 -6.95 -20.98 -16.16
C ILE A 77 -5.50 -21.26 -15.70
N GLY A 78 -4.73 -22.00 -16.50
CA GLY A 78 -3.31 -22.27 -16.23
C GLY A 78 -2.46 -21.00 -16.24
N THR A 79 -2.71 -20.08 -17.19
CA THR A 79 -2.04 -18.78 -17.27
C THR A 79 -2.37 -17.90 -16.08
N ILE A 80 -3.62 -17.87 -15.60
CA ILE A 80 -3.98 -17.07 -14.41
C ILE A 80 -3.31 -17.62 -13.14
N LEU A 81 -3.27 -18.94 -12.97
CA LEU A 81 -2.55 -19.61 -11.87
C LEU A 81 -1.03 -19.35 -11.91
N LEU A 82 -0.43 -19.39 -13.10
CA LEU A 82 0.99 -19.06 -13.30
C LEU A 82 1.28 -17.58 -13.05
N ILE A 83 0.39 -16.68 -13.47
CA ILE A 83 0.49 -15.24 -13.17
C ILE A 83 0.41 -15.02 -11.66
N LEU A 84 -0.52 -15.68 -10.96
CA LEU A 84 -0.65 -15.61 -9.51
C LEU A 84 0.60 -16.08 -8.76
N LEU A 85 1.17 -17.23 -9.16
CA LEU A 85 2.42 -17.75 -8.62
C LEU A 85 3.61 -16.84 -8.93
N ALA A 86 3.69 -16.31 -10.16
CA ALA A 86 4.75 -15.40 -10.58
C ALA A 86 4.69 -14.08 -9.79
N PHE A 87 3.51 -13.49 -9.59
CA PHE A 87 3.37 -12.26 -8.79
C PHE A 87 3.73 -12.47 -7.33
N GLY A 88 3.43 -13.64 -6.75
CA GLY A 88 3.85 -13.94 -5.38
C GLY A 88 5.35 -14.05 -5.23
N PHE A 89 6.01 -14.81 -6.13
CA PHE A 89 7.46 -14.99 -6.09
C PHE A 89 8.21 -13.69 -6.43
N LEU A 90 7.69 -12.90 -7.36
CA LEU A 90 8.32 -11.67 -7.83
C LEU A 90 7.93 -10.42 -7.05
N SER A 91 6.99 -10.51 -6.09
CA SER A 91 6.50 -9.33 -5.36
C SER A 91 7.64 -8.52 -4.73
N LYS A 92 8.60 -9.19 -4.08
CA LYS A 92 9.76 -8.56 -3.47
C LYS A 92 10.67 -7.86 -4.49
N ASP A 93 10.97 -8.56 -5.60
CA ASP A 93 11.80 -8.01 -6.68
C ASP A 93 11.09 -6.86 -7.41
N LEU A 94 9.77 -6.93 -7.54
CA LEU A 94 8.94 -5.86 -8.07
C LEU A 94 9.00 -4.62 -7.17
N PHE A 95 8.94 -4.77 -5.84
CA PHE A 95 9.11 -3.65 -4.91
C PHE A 95 10.51 -3.04 -5.00
N ALA A 96 11.56 -3.87 -5.07
CA ALA A 96 12.93 -3.39 -5.25
C ALA A 96 13.11 -2.64 -6.59
N PHE A 97 12.52 -3.15 -7.67
CA PHE A 97 12.53 -2.50 -8.98
C PHE A 97 11.77 -1.17 -8.99
N ILE A 98 10.56 -1.16 -8.44
CA ILE A 98 9.74 0.06 -8.29
C ILE A 98 10.49 1.09 -7.45
N PHE A 99 11.10 0.66 -6.34
CA PHE A 99 11.94 1.51 -5.50
C PHE A 99 13.12 2.10 -6.30
N SER A 100 13.83 1.29 -7.08
CA SER A 100 14.93 1.77 -7.92
C SER A 100 14.48 2.83 -8.93
N ILE A 101 13.28 2.72 -9.52
CA ILE A 101 12.74 3.72 -10.44
C ILE A 101 12.40 5.01 -9.68
N PHE A 102 11.68 4.91 -8.58
CA PHE A 102 11.22 6.08 -7.83
C PHE A 102 12.32 6.76 -7.01
N ASN A 103 13.42 6.07 -6.73
CA ASN A 103 14.61 6.68 -6.11
C ASN A 103 15.31 7.68 -7.05
N LEU A 104 15.05 7.62 -8.36
CA LEU A 104 15.55 8.61 -9.33
C LEU A 104 14.64 9.85 -9.42
N LEU A 105 13.45 9.81 -8.83
CA LEU A 105 12.52 10.93 -8.85
C LEU A 105 12.74 11.83 -7.62
N PRO A 106 12.63 13.16 -7.78
CA PRO A 106 12.88 14.08 -6.69
C PRO A 106 11.85 13.87 -5.57
N GLU A 107 12.33 13.53 -4.37
CA GLU A 107 11.49 13.48 -3.18
C GLU A 107 11.11 14.89 -2.70
N PRO A 108 9.94 15.06 -2.05
CA PRO A 108 9.54 16.33 -1.47
C PRO A 108 10.62 16.85 -0.49
N LYS A 109 11.04 18.11 -0.63
CA LYS A 109 12.17 18.67 0.13
C LYS A 109 12.02 18.59 1.66
N PHE A 110 10.81 18.63 2.19
CA PHE A 110 10.59 18.50 3.64
C PHE A 110 10.91 17.09 4.14
N LEU A 111 10.65 16.08 3.31
CA LEU A 111 10.95 14.68 3.58
C LEU A 111 12.46 14.42 3.57
N VAL A 112 13.16 14.96 2.57
CA VAL A 112 14.63 14.87 2.49
C VAL A 112 15.30 15.47 3.73
N LYS A 113 14.80 16.59 4.25
CA LYS A 113 15.33 17.19 5.48
C LYS A 113 15.06 16.32 6.72
N PHE A 114 13.85 15.78 6.82
CA PHE A 114 13.46 14.88 7.92
C PHE A 114 14.24 13.54 7.89
N MET A 115 14.58 13.05 6.70
CA MET A 115 15.32 11.80 6.49
C MET A 115 16.84 11.97 6.59
N ASN A 116 17.40 13.13 6.30
CA ASN A 116 18.85 13.36 6.45
C ASN A 116 19.30 13.53 7.90
N GLU A 117 18.38 13.88 8.81
CA GLU A 117 18.68 14.00 10.24
C GLU A 117 18.71 12.63 10.94
N ILE A 118 18.27 11.56 10.27
CA ILE A 118 18.14 10.24 10.89
C ILE A 118 18.54 9.17 9.87
N ASP A 119 19.55 8.36 10.19
CA ASP A 119 20.09 7.29 9.32
C ASP A 119 19.10 6.09 9.21
N LEU A 120 17.93 6.36 8.62
CA LEU A 120 16.74 5.50 8.57
C LEU A 120 16.68 4.75 7.25
N TYR A 121 17.63 3.84 7.07
CA TYR A 121 17.61 2.90 5.95
C TYR A 121 16.84 1.61 6.25
N SER A 122 16.44 1.36 7.50
CA SER A 122 15.74 0.13 7.89
C SER A 122 14.57 0.37 8.85
N LEU A 123 13.56 -0.50 8.75
CA LEU A 123 12.43 -0.55 9.68
C LEU A 123 12.90 -0.73 11.15
N GLU A 124 14.03 -1.41 11.35
CA GLU A 124 14.62 -1.67 12.66
C GLU A 124 15.17 -0.40 13.31
N ASN A 125 15.79 0.50 12.53
CA ASN A 125 16.31 1.79 13.02
C ASN A 125 15.20 2.77 13.41
N ILE A 126 13.98 2.59 12.91
CA ILE A 126 12.83 3.45 13.27
C ILE A 126 12.37 3.17 14.71
N ASN A 127 12.59 1.94 15.21
CA ASN A 127 12.20 1.59 16.57
C ASN A 127 13.11 2.22 17.64
N THR A 128 14.31 2.65 17.28
CA THR A 128 15.23 3.35 18.19
C THR A 128 14.91 4.83 18.33
N LEU A 129 13.94 5.35 17.58
CA LEU A 129 13.50 6.74 17.66
C LEU A 129 12.60 7.01 18.85
N ASP A 130 12.61 8.28 19.28
CA ASP A 130 11.62 8.80 20.20
C ASP A 130 10.20 8.67 19.64
N LEU A 131 9.22 8.54 20.54
CA LEU A 131 7.83 8.25 20.23
C LEU A 131 7.24 9.22 19.20
N GLY A 132 7.55 10.51 19.31
CA GLY A 132 7.05 11.53 18.39
C GLY A 132 7.59 11.34 16.97
N HIS A 133 8.91 11.14 16.85
CA HIS A 133 9.57 10.94 15.56
C HIS A 133 9.12 9.64 14.89
N ARG A 134 9.02 8.55 15.65
CA ARG A 134 8.50 7.27 15.17
C ARG A 134 7.07 7.38 14.64
N THR A 135 6.20 8.06 15.39
CA THR A 135 4.80 8.29 15.00
C THR A 135 4.71 9.09 13.71
N LEU A 136 5.49 10.17 13.58
CA LEU A 136 5.53 10.97 12.37
C LEU A 136 6.03 10.14 11.18
N PHE A 137 7.08 9.33 11.37
CA PHE A 137 7.63 8.48 10.33
C PHE A 137 6.61 7.45 9.81
N PHE A 138 5.92 6.73 10.71
CA PHE A 138 4.86 5.79 10.30
C PHE A 138 3.64 6.48 9.72
N PHE A 139 3.29 7.68 10.21
CA PHE A 139 2.19 8.46 9.65
C PHE A 139 2.48 8.86 8.19
N VAL A 140 3.65 9.43 7.92
CA VAL A 140 4.12 9.77 6.57
C VAL A 140 4.20 8.51 5.69
N GLY A 141 4.78 7.41 6.21
CA GLY A 141 4.81 6.12 5.52
C GLY A 141 3.42 5.61 5.15
N SER A 142 2.41 5.79 6.02
CA SER A 142 1.04 5.35 5.77
C SER A 142 0.38 6.11 4.61
N PHE A 143 0.59 7.43 4.50
CA PHE A 143 0.11 8.22 3.35
C PHE A 143 0.79 7.81 2.05
N SER A 144 2.09 7.54 2.10
CA SER A 144 2.85 7.02 0.97
C SER A 144 2.30 5.67 0.49
N LEU A 145 1.95 4.77 1.43
CA LEU A 145 1.34 3.48 1.13
C LEU A 145 -0.07 3.64 0.53
N ILE A 146 -0.90 4.49 1.13
CA ILE A 146 -2.26 4.78 0.64
C ILE A 146 -2.19 5.34 -0.79
N SER A 147 -1.27 6.27 -1.05
CA SER A 147 -1.04 6.84 -2.38
C SER A 147 -0.74 5.74 -3.43
N LEU A 148 0.17 4.82 -3.09
CA LEU A 148 0.53 3.70 -3.95
C LEU A 148 -0.66 2.77 -4.20
N LEU A 149 -1.42 2.43 -3.15
CA LEU A 149 -2.63 1.61 -3.26
C LEU A 149 -3.72 2.26 -4.12
N LEU A 150 -3.97 3.56 -3.95
CA LEU A 150 -4.96 4.30 -4.73
C LEU A 150 -4.63 4.31 -6.22
N ILE A 151 -3.34 4.42 -6.57
CA ILE A 151 -2.89 4.37 -7.96
C ILE A 151 -3.03 2.97 -8.52
N ILE A 152 -2.64 1.92 -7.78
CA ILE A 152 -2.83 0.53 -8.20
C ILE A 152 -4.31 0.23 -8.44
N ILE A 153 -5.18 0.60 -7.49
CA ILE A 153 -6.63 0.45 -7.61
C ILE A 153 -7.15 1.27 -8.80
N GLY A 154 -6.66 2.48 -9.00
CA GLY A 154 -7.01 3.34 -10.12
C GLY A 154 -6.66 2.72 -11.47
N ILE A 155 -5.44 2.18 -11.63
CA ILE A 155 -4.99 1.48 -12.84
C ILE A 155 -5.83 0.23 -13.06
N TYR A 156 -6.06 -0.57 -12.00
CA TYR A 156 -6.92 -1.75 -12.06
C TYR A 156 -8.32 -1.39 -12.57
N LEU A 157 -8.94 -0.39 -11.96
CA LEU A 157 -10.26 0.09 -12.38
C LEU A 157 -10.26 0.64 -13.81
N LEU A 158 -9.15 1.22 -14.29
CA LEU A 158 -9.04 1.71 -15.67
C LEU A 158 -9.03 0.56 -16.68
N LEU A 159 -8.25 -0.49 -16.38
CA LEU A 159 -8.13 -1.68 -17.23
C LEU A 159 -9.40 -2.53 -17.23
N PHE A 160 -10.06 -2.67 -16.06
CA PHE A 160 -11.22 -3.55 -15.87
C PHE A 160 -12.56 -2.78 -15.76
N ASN A 161 -12.58 -1.51 -16.20
CA ASN A 161 -13.71 -0.57 -16.05
C ASN A 161 -15.02 -0.98 -16.72
N LYS A 162 -15.07 -2.09 -17.45
CA LYS A 162 -16.31 -2.59 -18.06
C LYS A 162 -17.29 -3.18 -17.03
N PHE A 163 -16.84 -3.56 -15.83
CA PHE A 163 -17.66 -4.37 -14.92
C PHE A 163 -18.00 -3.75 -13.55
N ILE A 164 -17.07 -3.05 -12.88
CA ILE A 164 -17.28 -2.68 -11.45
C ILE A 164 -17.81 -1.25 -11.27
N LEU A 165 -17.42 -0.31 -12.13
CA LEU A 165 -17.80 1.10 -12.02
C LEU A 165 -18.29 1.60 -13.38
N ARG A 166 -19.61 1.75 -13.55
CA ARG A 166 -20.21 2.35 -14.77
C ARG A 166 -19.70 3.75 -15.11
N SER A 167 -18.92 4.39 -14.22
CA SER A 167 -18.44 5.77 -14.37
C SER A 167 -16.92 5.84 -14.38
N LYS A 168 -16.35 6.16 -15.55
CA LYS A 168 -14.92 6.49 -15.74
C LYS A 168 -14.44 7.62 -14.81
N LEU A 169 -15.36 8.49 -14.37
CA LEU A 169 -15.08 9.66 -13.55
C LEU A 169 -14.56 9.28 -12.15
N LYS A 170 -15.03 8.16 -11.60
CA LYS A 170 -14.58 7.65 -10.31
C LYS A 170 -13.15 7.09 -10.39
N THR A 171 -12.77 6.46 -11.50
CA THR A 171 -11.40 5.97 -11.73
C THR A 171 -10.37 7.11 -11.70
N PHE A 172 -10.68 8.23 -12.37
CA PHE A 172 -9.79 9.40 -12.36
C PHE A 172 -9.68 10.05 -10.99
N ALA A 173 -10.72 9.99 -10.16
CA ALA A 173 -10.64 10.46 -8.78
C ALA A 173 -9.63 9.64 -7.95
N PHE A 174 -9.64 8.30 -8.05
CA PHE A 174 -8.66 7.46 -7.35
C PHE A 174 -7.23 7.74 -7.79
N ILE A 175 -6.98 7.83 -9.10
CA ILE A 175 -5.66 8.15 -9.65
C ILE A 175 -5.24 9.55 -9.21
N GLY A 176 -6.12 10.56 -9.33
CA GLY A 176 -5.83 11.94 -8.97
C GLY A 176 -5.52 12.13 -7.49
N VAL A 177 -6.30 11.53 -6.59
CA VAL A 177 -6.03 11.56 -5.14
C VAL A 177 -4.73 10.83 -4.82
N GLY A 178 -4.48 9.70 -5.48
CA GLY A 178 -3.21 8.98 -5.36
C GLY A 178 -2.02 9.85 -5.76
N PHE A 179 -2.06 10.48 -6.94
CA PHE A 179 -1.01 11.40 -7.41
C PHE A 179 -0.84 12.62 -6.49
N PHE A 180 -1.93 13.16 -5.93
CA PHE A 180 -1.86 14.25 -4.98
C PHE A 180 -1.07 13.85 -3.72
N PHE A 181 -1.37 12.70 -3.12
CA PHE A 181 -0.60 12.21 -1.98
C PHE A 181 0.85 11.86 -2.35
N TRP A 182 1.10 11.40 -3.57
CA TRP A 182 2.45 11.14 -4.04
C TRP A 182 3.27 12.43 -4.14
N LEU A 183 2.70 13.51 -4.68
CA LEU A 183 3.37 14.81 -4.72
C LEU A 183 3.69 15.34 -3.32
N LEU A 184 2.82 15.04 -2.35
CA LEU A 184 3.03 15.45 -0.96
C LEU A 184 4.08 14.59 -0.26
N VAL A 185 4.09 13.27 -0.44
CA VAL A 185 4.82 12.37 0.48
C VAL A 185 5.80 11.43 -0.24
N GLY A 186 5.75 11.34 -1.56
CA GLY A 186 6.52 10.39 -2.34
C GLY A 186 6.11 8.93 -2.11
N PHE A 187 6.60 8.00 -2.95
CA PHE A 187 6.39 6.55 -2.76
C PHE A 187 7.54 5.89 -2.01
N ASN A 188 8.74 6.48 -2.07
CA ASN A 188 9.95 5.88 -1.54
C ASN A 188 9.84 5.60 -0.05
N MET A 189 9.10 6.41 0.69
CA MET A 189 8.91 6.20 2.12
C MET A 189 8.22 4.86 2.42
N ALA A 190 7.07 4.57 1.81
CA ALA A 190 6.43 3.28 2.00
C ALA A 190 7.25 2.13 1.41
N LEU A 191 7.85 2.33 0.23
CA LEU A 191 8.66 1.30 -0.43
C LEU A 191 9.87 0.89 0.41
N ARG A 192 10.59 1.84 1.02
CA ARG A 192 11.72 1.59 1.94
C ARG A 192 11.28 0.79 3.17
N LEU A 193 10.07 1.01 3.66
CA LEU A 193 9.55 0.32 4.83
C LEU A 193 9.10 -1.11 4.55
N ILE A 194 8.82 -1.44 3.28
CA ILE A 194 8.34 -2.76 2.83
C ILE A 194 9.50 -3.69 2.42
N ILE A 195 10.59 -3.13 1.90
CA ILE A 195 11.79 -3.85 1.45
C ILE A 195 12.60 -4.35 2.65
#